data_AF-A0A0N0D6N5-F1
#
_entry.id   AF-A0A0N0D6N5-F1
#
_cell.length_a   1.000
_cell.length_b   1.000
_cell.length_c   1.000
_cell.angle_alpha   90.00
_cell.angle_beta   90.00
_cell.angle_gamma   90.00
#
_symmetry.space_group_name_H-M   'P 1'
#
loop_
_entity.id
_entity.type
_entity.pdbx_description
1 polymer ?
#
loop_
_entity_poly.entity_id
_entity_poly.type
_entity_poly.pdbx_seq_one_letter_code
_entity_poly.pdbx_strand_id
1 'polypeptide(L)'
;MFIDEFQNSRMPQYDFSVTGFYQEACESPTCPHFITGSAMTILAMELVGTGALYGRFEFERIEAMTPYFATQLTHKAKKYYQADISNIMAPFIAERCGGNPFYINAVVKRSAKIRKPIHDMDALNEVLAVDITSGFIWGELHDQVNRWIHRLNNFNITKWILYLSALDENNDLKKDIIDVHKIQQALKDYEGVDIEIEQIQDILLKLSRGDLLESHMGRFTRIKDPIL
;
A
#
# COMPACT_ATOMS: atom_id res chain seq x y z
N MET A 1 23.80 -5.62 9.18
CA MET A 1 23.25 -5.79 7.83
C MET A 1 21.89 -5.11 7.78
N PHE A 2 21.62 -4.32 6.73
CA PHE A 2 20.30 -3.74 6.48
C PHE A 2 19.73 -4.37 5.20
N ILE A 3 18.54 -4.96 5.28
CA ILE A 3 17.89 -5.62 4.14
C ILE A 3 16.51 -4.98 3.95
N ASP A 4 16.35 -4.32 2.82
CA ASP A 4 15.08 -3.69 2.47
C ASP A 4 14.14 -4.68 1.76
N GLU A 5 12.84 -4.48 1.97
CA GLU A 5 11.76 -5.31 1.43
C GLU A 5 12.00 -6.81 1.62
N PHE A 6 12.33 -7.21 2.86
CA PHE A 6 12.69 -8.57 3.23
C PHE A 6 11.61 -9.60 2.93
N GLN A 7 10.34 -9.20 2.78
CA GLN A 7 9.28 -10.07 2.28
C GLN A 7 9.59 -10.73 0.93
N ASN A 8 10.46 -10.12 0.11
CA ASN A 8 10.87 -10.65 -1.19
C ASN A 8 11.92 -11.78 -1.09
N SER A 9 12.44 -12.05 0.11
CA SER A 9 13.32 -13.21 0.39
C SER A 9 12.59 -14.55 0.26
N ARG A 10 11.26 -14.51 0.18
CA ARG A 10 10.39 -15.64 -0.15
C ARG A 10 9.58 -15.32 -1.40
N MET A 11 9.61 -16.23 -2.37
CA MET A 11 8.84 -16.15 -3.61
C MET A 11 7.95 -17.38 -3.73
N PRO A 12 6.70 -17.32 -3.23
CA PRO A 12 5.79 -18.46 -3.21
C PRO A 12 5.54 -19.08 -4.58
N GLN A 13 5.53 -18.27 -5.64
CA GLN A 13 5.32 -18.74 -7.01
C GLN A 13 6.44 -19.65 -7.54
N TYR A 14 7.61 -19.65 -6.91
CA TYR A 14 8.77 -20.47 -7.28
C TYR A 14 9.14 -21.50 -6.21
N ASP A 15 8.30 -21.66 -5.17
CA ASP A 15 8.62 -22.46 -3.98
C ASP A 15 10.03 -22.19 -3.42
N PHE A 16 10.41 -20.91 -3.43
CA PHE A 16 11.77 -20.48 -3.11
C PHE A 16 11.78 -19.60 -1.86
N SER A 17 12.67 -19.89 -0.92
CA SER A 17 12.88 -19.10 0.29
C SER A 17 14.33 -19.13 0.73
N VAL A 18 14.93 -17.96 0.94
CA VAL A 18 16.26 -17.85 1.57
C VAL A 18 16.19 -17.52 3.06
N THR A 19 15.00 -17.33 3.59
CA THR A 19 14.73 -16.90 4.98
C THR A 19 15.50 -17.74 6.01
N GLY A 20 15.55 -19.06 5.83
CA GLY A 20 16.23 -19.97 6.76
C GLY A 20 17.74 -19.79 6.84
N PHE A 21 18.39 -19.33 5.75
CA PHE A 21 19.84 -19.12 5.73
C PHE A 21 20.28 -17.93 6.58
N TYR A 22 19.36 -17.05 7.00
CA TYR A 22 19.67 -15.93 7.87
C TYR A 22 19.73 -16.32 9.36
N GLN A 23 19.31 -17.55 9.74
CA GLN A 23 19.17 -17.93 11.14
C GLN A 23 20.48 -17.79 11.93
N GLU A 24 21.56 -18.44 11.50
CA GLU A 24 22.86 -18.38 12.18
C GLU A 24 23.43 -16.96 12.20
N ALA A 25 23.21 -16.21 11.11
CA ALA A 25 23.67 -14.83 11.02
C ALA A 25 22.94 -13.91 12.03
N CYS A 26 21.65 -14.14 12.28
CA CYS A 26 20.86 -13.37 13.25
C CYS A 26 21.22 -13.68 14.70
N GLU A 27 21.74 -14.87 14.98
CA GLU A 27 22.23 -15.26 16.31
C GLU A 27 23.63 -14.73 16.63
N SER A 28 24.33 -14.18 15.62
CA SER A 28 25.67 -13.65 15.78
C SER A 28 25.68 -12.32 16.55
N PRO A 29 26.49 -12.19 17.64
CA PRO A 29 26.58 -10.95 18.40
C PRO A 29 27.28 -9.81 17.65
N THR A 30 27.92 -10.10 16.51
CA THR A 30 28.70 -9.12 15.73
C THR A 30 28.03 -8.70 14.43
N CYS A 31 26.88 -9.29 14.10
CA CYS A 31 26.15 -8.97 12.87
C CYS A 31 24.68 -8.62 13.18
N PRO A 32 24.39 -7.39 13.67
CA PRO A 32 23.01 -6.97 13.87
C PRO A 32 22.28 -6.91 12.52
N HIS A 33 21.06 -7.44 12.47
CA HIS A 33 20.22 -7.42 11.26
C HIS A 33 19.07 -6.44 11.45
N PHE A 34 18.91 -5.55 10.47
CA PHE A 34 17.77 -4.65 10.35
C PHE A 34 17.06 -5.03 9.06
N ILE A 35 15.78 -5.34 9.16
CA ILE A 35 14.95 -5.69 8.01
C ILE A 35 13.78 -4.72 7.94
N THR A 36 13.42 -4.32 6.72
CA THR A 36 12.22 -3.52 6.45
C THR A 36 11.33 -4.28 5.48
N GLY A 37 10.04 -3.94 5.46
CA GLY A 37 9.12 -4.50 4.50
C GLY A 37 7.78 -3.79 4.53
N SER A 38 7.21 -3.54 3.36
CA SER A 38 5.88 -2.95 3.20
C SER A 38 4.75 -3.96 3.43
N ALA A 39 4.96 -5.24 3.11
CA ALA A 39 3.99 -6.32 3.35
C ALA A 39 4.17 -6.90 4.76
N MET A 40 3.68 -6.17 5.75
CA MET A 40 3.75 -6.47 7.18
C MET A 40 3.13 -7.82 7.51
N THR A 41 2.03 -8.21 6.87
CA THR A 41 1.41 -9.52 7.13
C THR A 41 2.37 -10.66 6.77
N ILE A 42 3.01 -10.61 5.60
CA ILE A 42 4.04 -11.61 5.23
C ILE A 42 5.23 -11.52 6.17
N LEU A 43 5.79 -10.32 6.35
CA LEU A 43 7.01 -10.12 7.11
C LEU A 43 6.86 -10.61 8.55
N ALA A 44 5.83 -10.12 9.23
CA ALA A 44 5.61 -10.38 10.65
C ALA A 44 5.01 -11.76 10.91
N MET A 45 4.07 -12.26 10.10
CA MET A 45 3.40 -13.55 10.40
C MET A 45 4.07 -14.74 9.71
N GLU A 46 4.57 -14.57 8.49
CA GLU A 46 5.04 -15.70 7.67
C GLU A 46 6.56 -15.88 7.64
N LEU A 47 7.34 -14.80 7.77
CA LEU A 47 8.81 -14.89 7.70
C LEU A 47 9.46 -14.86 9.07
N VAL A 48 9.08 -13.88 9.89
CA VAL A 48 9.72 -13.63 11.20
C VAL A 48 8.89 -14.23 12.33
N GLY A 49 7.57 -14.24 12.22
CA GLY A 49 6.66 -14.76 13.25
C GLY A 49 6.50 -16.28 13.23
N THR A 50 7.14 -16.99 12.31
CA THR A 50 7.15 -18.46 12.25
C THR A 50 8.50 -18.97 11.73
N GLY A 51 8.72 -20.29 11.86
CA GLY A 51 9.88 -20.96 11.27
C GLY A 51 11.24 -20.55 11.85
N ALA A 52 12.25 -20.51 10.99
CA ALA A 52 13.66 -20.39 11.38
C ALA A 52 14.04 -19.05 12.03
N LEU A 53 13.30 -17.96 11.75
CA LEU A 53 13.58 -16.63 12.31
C LEU A 53 12.70 -16.29 13.52
N TYR A 54 11.87 -17.23 13.96
CA TYR A 54 10.98 -17.02 15.09
C TYR A 54 11.72 -16.56 16.34
N GLY A 55 11.27 -15.44 16.93
CA GLY A 55 11.83 -14.87 18.16
C GLY A 55 13.20 -14.19 18.03
N ARG A 56 13.72 -14.01 16.81
CA ARG A 56 15.06 -13.43 16.57
C ARG A 56 15.06 -11.93 16.24
N PHE A 57 13.88 -11.35 16.04
CA PHE A 57 13.74 -9.93 15.71
C PHE A 57 12.79 -9.26 16.69
N GLU A 58 13.17 -8.07 17.12
CA GLU A 58 12.24 -7.09 17.66
C GLU A 58 11.47 -6.45 16.51
N PHE A 59 10.21 -6.10 16.78
CA PHE A 59 9.30 -5.57 15.78
C PHE A 59 8.82 -4.18 16.19
N GLU A 60 9.04 -3.22 15.30
CA GLU A 60 8.51 -1.86 15.44
C GLU A 60 7.79 -1.47 14.14
N ARG A 61 6.53 -1.02 14.28
CA ARG A 61 5.74 -0.56 13.14
C ARG A 61 5.96 0.94 12.95
N ILE A 62 6.40 1.32 11.76
CA ILE A 62 6.47 2.72 11.36
C ILE A 62 5.08 3.12 10.85
N GLU A 63 4.37 3.88 11.68
CA GLU A 63 3.05 4.42 11.34
C GLU A 63 3.16 5.70 10.50
N ALA A 64 2.04 6.10 9.90
CA ALA A 64 1.94 7.40 9.24
C ALA A 64 2.32 8.56 10.17
N MET A 65 2.86 9.64 9.58
CA MET A 65 3.21 10.82 10.36
C MET A 65 1.96 11.44 11.00
N THR A 66 2.08 11.89 12.25
CA THR A 66 1.00 12.65 12.88
C THR A 66 0.69 13.92 12.07
N PRO A 67 -0.55 14.45 12.13
CA PRO A 67 -0.92 15.65 11.37
C PRO A 67 0.06 16.83 11.55
N TYR A 68 0.58 17.00 12.77
CA TYR A 68 1.59 18.01 13.06
C TYR A 68 2.89 17.78 12.28
N PHE A 69 3.49 16.60 12.38
CA PHE A 69 4.77 16.33 11.71
C PHE A 69 4.61 16.24 10.19
N ALA A 70 3.48 15.72 9.70
CA ALA A 70 3.15 15.71 8.28
C ALA A 70 3.04 17.14 7.71
N THR A 71 2.36 18.05 8.44
CA THR A 71 2.28 19.47 8.06
C THR A 71 3.66 20.13 8.06
N GLN A 72 4.48 19.85 9.07
CA GLN A 72 5.87 20.32 9.12
C GLN A 72 6.70 19.80 7.93
N LEU A 73 6.52 18.54 7.54
CA LEU A 73 7.14 17.99 6.34
C LEU A 73 6.68 18.74 5.09
N THR A 74 5.38 19.02 4.92
CA THR A 74 4.88 19.80 3.79
C THR A 74 5.53 21.19 3.71
N HIS A 75 5.69 21.89 4.84
CA HIS A 75 6.40 23.17 4.87
C HIS A 75 7.87 23.05 4.47
N LYS A 76 8.56 22.01 4.94
CA LYS A 76 9.96 21.76 4.58
C LYS A 76 10.10 21.41 3.10
N ALA A 77 9.23 20.53 2.61
CA ALA A 77 9.20 20.08 1.22
C ALA A 77 8.93 21.26 0.27
N LYS A 78 7.94 22.12 0.56
CA LYS A 78 7.66 23.25 -0.34
C LYS A 78 8.82 24.24 -0.41
N LYS A 79 9.53 24.46 0.70
CA LYS A 79 10.74 25.29 0.74
C LYS A 79 11.87 24.65 -0.08
N TYR A 80 12.07 23.35 0.07
CA TYR A 80 13.11 22.60 -0.62
C TYR A 80 12.89 22.56 -2.14
N TYR A 81 11.67 22.23 -2.58
CA TYR A 81 11.31 22.16 -4.00
C TYR A 81 10.94 23.52 -4.62
N GLN A 82 10.96 24.59 -3.83
CA GLN A 82 10.53 25.94 -4.25
C GLN A 82 9.11 25.94 -4.85
N ALA A 83 8.21 25.15 -4.27
CA ALA A 83 6.83 25.05 -4.70
C ALA A 83 6.01 26.24 -4.17
N ASP A 84 5.20 26.86 -5.03
CA ASP A 84 4.27 27.91 -4.64
C ASP A 84 3.02 27.30 -3.98
N ILE A 85 3.10 27.11 -2.66
CA ILE A 85 2.03 26.51 -1.85
C ILE A 85 1.76 27.43 -0.67
N SER A 86 0.50 27.82 -0.49
CA SER A 86 0.11 28.68 0.63
C SER A 86 0.36 27.97 1.97
N ASN A 87 0.63 28.72 3.04
CA ASN A 87 0.84 28.12 4.37
C ASN A 87 -0.41 27.40 4.88
N ILE A 88 -1.59 27.91 4.54
CA ILE A 88 -2.87 27.33 4.96
C ILE A 88 -3.15 25.98 4.27
N MET A 89 -2.59 25.73 3.08
CA MET A 89 -2.76 24.46 2.36
C MET A 89 -1.86 23.32 2.85
N ALA A 90 -0.84 23.61 3.66
CA ALA A 90 0.07 22.59 4.18
C ALA A 90 -0.59 21.45 4.98
N PRO A 91 -1.51 21.72 5.94
CA PRO A 91 -2.24 20.66 6.64
C PRO A 91 -3.18 19.86 5.74
N PHE A 92 -3.81 20.49 4.75
CA PHE A 92 -4.70 19.79 3.81
C PHE A 92 -3.94 18.82 2.90
N ILE A 93 -2.73 19.20 2.44
CA ILE A 93 -1.85 18.28 1.72
C ILE A 93 -1.47 17.09 2.60
N ALA A 94 -1.09 17.36 3.86
CA ALA A 94 -0.69 16.32 4.81
C ALA A 94 -1.83 15.32 5.07
N GLU A 95 -3.06 15.82 5.25
CA GLU A 95 -4.26 15.00 5.43
C GLU A 95 -4.59 14.19 4.18
N ARG A 96 -4.63 14.81 3.00
CA ARG A 96 -4.91 14.12 1.73
C ARG A 96 -3.88 13.06 1.37
N CYS A 97 -2.65 13.20 1.85
CA CYS A 97 -1.59 12.22 1.68
C CYS A 97 -1.54 11.18 2.82
N GLY A 98 -2.51 11.17 3.74
CA GLY A 98 -2.57 10.21 4.84
C GLY A 98 -1.38 10.26 5.79
N GLY A 99 -0.67 11.40 5.87
CA GLY A 99 0.58 11.49 6.63
C GLY A 99 1.75 10.67 6.05
N ASN A 100 1.63 10.16 4.82
CA ASN A 100 2.69 9.41 4.15
C ASN A 100 3.79 10.37 3.62
N PRO A 101 5.05 10.25 4.09
CA PRO A 101 6.13 11.13 3.66
C PRO A 101 6.41 11.09 2.15
N PHE A 102 6.25 9.92 1.52
CA PHE A 102 6.49 9.75 0.09
C PHE A 102 5.44 10.53 -0.72
N TYR A 103 4.15 10.34 -0.40
CA TYR A 103 3.05 11.04 -1.07
C TYR A 103 3.13 12.56 -0.90
N ILE A 104 3.42 13.05 0.31
CA ILE A 104 3.60 14.49 0.58
C ILE A 104 4.70 15.07 -0.33
N ASN A 105 5.85 14.40 -0.39
CA ASN A 105 6.96 14.84 -1.25
C ASN A 105 6.60 14.76 -2.73
N ALA A 106 5.88 13.72 -3.17
CA ALA A 106 5.44 13.53 -4.53
C ALA A 106 4.54 14.68 -4.99
N VAL A 107 3.49 15.01 -4.24
CA VAL A 107 2.55 16.10 -4.54
C VAL A 107 3.25 17.45 -4.61
N VAL A 108 4.07 17.77 -3.61
CA VAL A 108 4.80 19.04 -3.57
C VAL A 108 5.78 19.17 -4.73
N LYS A 109 6.55 18.11 -5.01
CA LYS A 109 7.48 18.05 -6.14
C LYS A 109 6.74 18.14 -7.47
N ARG A 110 5.55 17.53 -7.58
CA ARG A 110 4.71 17.59 -8.78
C ARG A 110 4.23 19.00 -9.04
N SER A 111 3.67 19.68 -8.03
CA SER A 111 3.25 21.09 -8.11
C SER A 111 4.38 22.00 -8.63
N ALA A 112 5.59 21.84 -8.08
CA ALA A 112 6.76 22.58 -8.55
C ALA A 112 7.11 22.26 -10.02
N LYS A 113 7.10 20.98 -10.41
CA LYS A 113 7.43 20.54 -11.78
C LYS A 113 6.44 21.08 -12.82
N ILE A 114 5.14 21.05 -12.55
CA ILE A 114 4.11 21.56 -13.47
C ILE A 114 3.85 23.05 -13.30
N ARG A 115 4.57 23.72 -12.38
CA ARG A 115 4.41 25.14 -12.05
C ARG A 115 2.95 25.51 -11.74
N LYS A 116 2.23 24.61 -11.07
CA LYS A 116 0.85 24.82 -10.62
C LYS A 116 0.87 25.18 -9.13
N PRO A 117 0.56 26.43 -8.75
CA PRO A 117 0.45 26.80 -7.35
C PRO A 117 -0.68 26.05 -6.64
N ILE A 118 -0.52 25.76 -5.35
CA ILE A 118 -1.57 25.17 -4.50
C ILE A 118 -1.97 26.19 -3.46
N HIS A 119 -3.02 26.95 -3.76
CA HIS A 119 -3.59 27.97 -2.87
C HIS A 119 -4.95 27.59 -2.31
N ASP A 120 -5.61 26.60 -2.91
CA ASP A 120 -6.93 26.09 -2.56
C ASP A 120 -7.03 24.57 -2.80
N MET A 121 -8.19 24.00 -2.44
CA MET A 121 -8.45 22.57 -2.58
C MET A 121 -8.57 22.10 -4.02
N ASP A 122 -9.06 22.94 -4.93
CA ASP A 122 -9.23 22.57 -6.34
C ASP A 122 -7.87 22.38 -7.01
N ALA A 123 -6.94 23.31 -6.77
CA ALA A 123 -5.56 23.19 -7.22
C ALA A 123 -4.86 21.96 -6.62
N LEU A 124 -5.11 21.64 -5.34
CA LEU A 124 -4.58 20.41 -4.72
C LEU A 124 -5.13 19.15 -5.42
N ASN A 125 -6.44 19.08 -5.63
CA ASN A 125 -7.08 17.94 -6.28
C ASN A 125 -6.57 17.73 -7.70
N GLU A 126 -6.35 18.81 -8.46
CA GLU A 126 -5.75 18.73 -9.80
C GLU A 126 -4.33 18.15 -9.76
N VAL A 127 -3.47 18.63 -8.85
CA VAL A 127 -2.09 18.13 -8.72
C VAL A 127 -2.07 16.66 -8.32
N LEU A 128 -2.93 16.27 -7.37
CA LEU A 128 -3.11 14.88 -6.95
C LEU A 128 -3.58 14.00 -8.11
N ALA A 129 -4.61 14.43 -8.84
CA ALA A 129 -5.13 13.68 -9.99
C ALA A 129 -4.04 13.42 -11.04
N VAL A 130 -3.20 14.42 -11.32
CA VAL A 130 -2.07 14.25 -12.24
C VAL A 130 -1.03 13.26 -11.70
N ASP A 131 -0.72 13.30 -10.40
CA ASP A 131 0.30 12.41 -9.83
C ASP A 131 -0.18 10.96 -9.65
N ILE A 132 -1.48 10.77 -9.36
CA ILE A 132 -2.14 9.47 -9.25
C ILE A 132 -2.32 8.80 -10.63
N THR A 133 -2.41 9.57 -11.71
CA THR A 133 -2.61 9.02 -13.06
C THR A 133 -1.30 8.75 -13.81
N SER A 134 -0.24 9.51 -13.52
CA SER A 134 1.00 9.45 -14.31
C SER A 134 2.26 9.88 -13.57
N GLY A 135 2.16 10.11 -12.26
CA GLY A 135 3.25 10.65 -11.45
C GLY A 135 3.93 9.63 -10.56
N PHE A 136 4.50 10.13 -9.47
CA PHE A 136 5.29 9.30 -8.55
C PHE A 136 4.40 8.39 -7.71
N ILE A 137 3.27 8.90 -7.26
CA ILE A 137 2.25 8.12 -6.56
C ILE A 137 1.77 6.97 -7.46
N TRP A 138 1.44 7.26 -8.73
CA TRP A 138 1.09 6.21 -9.68
C TRP A 138 2.18 5.15 -9.81
N GLY A 139 3.43 5.55 -9.99
CA GLY A 139 4.54 4.61 -10.14
C GLY A 139 4.66 3.65 -8.95
N GLU A 140 4.60 4.17 -7.73
CA GLU A 140 4.68 3.35 -6.52
C GLU A 140 3.48 2.41 -6.39
N LEU A 141 2.27 2.93 -6.54
CA LEU A 141 1.05 2.12 -6.45
C LEU A 141 1.01 1.05 -7.54
N HIS A 142 1.37 1.41 -8.77
CA HIS A 142 1.42 0.51 -9.90
C HIS A 142 2.42 -0.62 -9.66
N ASP A 143 3.62 -0.30 -9.18
CA ASP A 143 4.66 -1.29 -8.90
C ASP A 143 4.27 -2.21 -7.73
N GLN A 144 3.66 -1.68 -6.67
CA GLN A 144 3.17 -2.50 -5.55
C GLN A 144 2.05 -3.44 -5.99
N VAL A 145 1.03 -2.91 -6.67
CA VAL A 145 -0.13 -3.67 -7.16
C VAL A 145 0.31 -4.72 -8.18
N ASN A 146 1.14 -4.37 -9.17
CA ASN A 146 1.59 -5.32 -10.17
C ASN A 146 2.47 -6.42 -9.59
N ARG A 147 3.39 -6.11 -8.66
CA ARG A 147 4.21 -7.13 -7.99
C ARG A 147 3.33 -8.15 -7.26
N TRP A 148 2.22 -7.70 -6.69
CA TRP A 148 1.25 -8.58 -6.05
C TRP A 148 0.43 -9.38 -7.06
N ILE A 149 -0.13 -8.75 -8.09
CA ILE A 149 -0.88 -9.45 -9.13
C ILE A 149 -0.01 -10.52 -9.82
N HIS A 150 1.26 -10.23 -10.11
CA HIS A 150 2.21 -11.20 -10.66
C HIS A 150 2.41 -12.39 -9.72
N ARG A 151 2.52 -12.15 -8.40
CA ARG A 151 2.65 -13.23 -7.39
C ARG A 151 1.43 -14.14 -7.33
N LEU A 152 0.24 -13.62 -7.63
CA LEU A 152 -1.02 -14.36 -7.57
C LEU A 152 -1.31 -15.20 -8.82
N ASN A 153 -0.57 -14.97 -9.92
CA ASN A 153 -0.61 -15.77 -11.14
C ASN A 153 -2.01 -15.91 -11.79
N ASN A 154 -2.91 -14.94 -11.57
CA ASN A 154 -4.26 -14.86 -12.16
C ASN A 154 -4.58 -13.40 -12.57
N PHE A 155 -3.82 -12.91 -13.54
CA PHE A 155 -3.60 -11.49 -13.81
C PHE A 155 -4.87 -10.64 -13.97
N ASN A 156 -5.78 -11.05 -14.85
CA ASN A 156 -6.96 -10.24 -15.18
C ASN A 156 -7.99 -10.26 -14.05
N ILE A 157 -8.26 -11.43 -13.48
CA ILE A 157 -9.27 -11.62 -12.43
C ILE A 157 -8.85 -10.89 -11.16
N THR A 158 -7.61 -11.04 -10.72
CA THR A 158 -7.11 -10.37 -9.52
C THR A 158 -7.16 -8.85 -9.64
N LYS A 159 -6.81 -8.30 -10.81
CA LYS A 159 -6.90 -6.86 -11.07
C LYS A 159 -8.34 -6.35 -10.95
N TRP A 160 -9.29 -7.07 -11.53
CA TRP A 160 -10.71 -6.72 -11.46
C TRP A 160 -11.27 -6.84 -10.05
N ILE A 161 -10.93 -7.90 -9.30
CA ILE A 161 -11.35 -8.04 -7.91
C ILE A 161 -10.84 -6.87 -7.06
N LEU A 162 -9.56 -6.51 -7.20
CA LEU A 162 -8.99 -5.36 -6.49
C LEU A 162 -9.71 -4.05 -6.87
N TYR A 163 -9.92 -3.81 -8.17
CA TYR A 163 -10.62 -2.64 -8.67
C TYR A 163 -12.07 -2.53 -8.15
N LEU A 164 -12.83 -3.63 -8.24
CA LEU A 164 -14.22 -3.68 -7.76
C LEU A 164 -14.30 -3.54 -6.24
N SER A 165 -13.29 -4.01 -5.51
CA SER A 165 -13.18 -3.84 -4.05
C SER A 165 -12.93 -2.38 -3.67
N ALA A 166 -12.20 -1.61 -4.48
CA ALA A 166 -12.02 -0.17 -4.29
C ALA A 166 -13.31 0.61 -4.64
N LEU A 167 -13.99 0.22 -5.72
CA LEU A 167 -15.18 0.89 -6.26
C LEU A 167 -16.49 0.68 -5.50
N ASP A 168 -16.60 -0.20 -4.50
CA ASP A 168 -17.86 -0.44 -3.78
C ASP A 168 -18.23 0.77 -2.89
N GLU A 169 -18.53 1.91 -3.52
CA GLU A 169 -18.93 3.19 -2.92
C GLU A 169 -20.43 3.22 -2.56
N ASN A 170 -21.22 2.21 -2.91
CA ASN A 170 -22.68 2.30 -2.82
C ASN A 170 -23.29 1.20 -1.95
N ASN A 171 -23.55 1.50 -0.67
CA ASN A 171 -24.92 1.74 -0.18
C ASN A 171 -25.12 1.80 1.34
N ASP A 172 -24.10 1.87 2.18
CA ASP A 172 -24.32 2.21 3.58
C ASP A 172 -23.02 2.65 4.26
N LEU A 173 -23.04 3.84 4.88
CA LEU A 173 -22.00 4.36 5.79
C LEU A 173 -21.65 3.42 6.96
N LYS A 174 -22.28 2.24 7.04
CA LYS A 174 -22.17 1.24 8.11
C LYS A 174 -21.46 -0.05 7.71
N LYS A 175 -21.12 -0.27 6.43
CA LYS A 175 -20.42 -1.51 6.02
C LYS A 175 -19.35 -1.18 5.00
N ASP A 176 -18.15 -0.89 5.48
CA ASP A 176 -16.93 -0.88 4.67
C ASP A 176 -16.47 -2.31 4.27
N ILE A 177 -17.42 -3.25 4.21
CA ILE A 177 -17.21 -4.67 3.99
C ILE A 177 -17.45 -4.96 2.52
N ILE A 178 -16.46 -5.56 1.88
CA ILE A 178 -16.51 -5.97 0.48
C ILE A 178 -17.53 -7.10 0.31
N ASP A 179 -18.50 -6.89 -0.58
CA ASP A 179 -19.51 -7.90 -0.94
C ASP A 179 -19.02 -8.78 -2.10
N VAL A 180 -18.63 -10.02 -1.76
CA VAL A 180 -18.14 -11.01 -2.73
C VAL A 180 -19.16 -11.36 -3.82
N HIS A 181 -20.45 -11.29 -3.53
CA HIS A 181 -21.50 -11.58 -4.52
C HIS A 181 -21.63 -10.45 -5.55
N LYS A 182 -21.47 -9.20 -5.12
CA LYS A 182 -21.41 -8.07 -6.06
C LYS A 182 -20.21 -8.19 -7.00
N ILE A 183 -19.05 -8.57 -6.47
CA ILE A 183 -17.84 -8.79 -7.28
C ILE A 183 -18.07 -9.90 -8.30
N GLN A 184 -18.64 -11.03 -7.89
CA GLN A 184 -18.97 -12.14 -8.79
C GLN A 184 -19.88 -11.69 -9.94
N GLN A 185 -20.96 -10.97 -9.61
CA GLN A 185 -21.91 -10.48 -10.61
C GLN A 185 -21.23 -9.47 -11.57
N ALA A 186 -20.45 -8.53 -11.05
CA ALA A 186 -19.75 -7.56 -11.86
C ALA A 186 -18.70 -8.22 -12.79
N LEU A 187 -17.95 -9.21 -12.32
CA LEU A 187 -17.02 -9.98 -13.16
C LEU A 187 -17.74 -10.69 -14.32
N LYS A 188 -18.92 -11.24 -14.05
CA LYS A 188 -19.76 -11.86 -15.08
C LYS A 188 -20.25 -10.84 -16.10
N ASP A 189 -20.64 -9.66 -15.64
CA ASP A 189 -21.20 -8.60 -16.51
C ASP A 189 -20.12 -7.89 -17.36
N TYR A 190 -18.93 -7.64 -16.80
CA TYR A 190 -17.85 -6.91 -17.49
C TYR A 190 -16.93 -7.80 -18.32
N GLU A 191 -16.58 -8.99 -17.81
CA GLU A 191 -15.57 -9.87 -18.43
C GLU A 191 -16.18 -11.18 -18.94
N GLY A 192 -17.46 -11.46 -18.68
CA GLY A 192 -18.10 -12.73 -19.06
C GLY A 192 -17.56 -13.93 -18.28
N VAL A 193 -16.83 -13.70 -17.18
CA VAL A 193 -16.18 -14.74 -16.38
C VAL A 193 -17.11 -15.17 -15.26
N ASP A 194 -17.47 -16.45 -15.23
CA ASP A 194 -18.18 -17.06 -14.11
C ASP A 194 -17.16 -17.69 -13.17
N ILE A 195 -16.96 -17.09 -12.00
CA ILE A 195 -15.97 -17.51 -11.00
C ILE A 195 -16.68 -17.88 -9.71
N GLU A 196 -16.20 -18.93 -9.03
CA GLU A 196 -16.76 -19.37 -7.76
C GLU A 196 -16.44 -18.37 -6.63
N ILE A 197 -17.37 -18.22 -5.68
CA ILE A 197 -17.20 -17.31 -4.53
C ILE A 197 -15.97 -17.70 -3.70
N GLU A 198 -15.70 -19.00 -3.56
CA GLU A 198 -14.53 -19.52 -2.85
C GLU A 198 -13.22 -19.05 -3.48
N GLN A 199 -13.17 -18.98 -4.82
CA GLN A 199 -12.01 -18.47 -5.54
C GLN A 199 -11.85 -16.96 -5.36
N ILE A 200 -12.95 -16.19 -5.34
CA ILE A 200 -12.92 -14.76 -5.02
C ILE A 200 -12.38 -14.56 -3.60
N GLN A 201 -12.86 -15.33 -2.62
CA GLN A 201 -12.41 -15.25 -1.22
C GLN A 201 -10.92 -15.59 -1.07
N ASP A 202 -10.43 -16.62 -1.78
CA ASP A 202 -9.01 -16.95 -1.81
C ASP A 202 -8.16 -15.80 -2.39
N ILE A 203 -8.62 -15.16 -3.46
CA ILE A 203 -7.94 -13.98 -4.03
C ILE A 203 -7.95 -12.81 -3.05
N LEU A 204 -9.08 -12.50 -2.41
CA LEU A 204 -9.18 -11.45 -1.40
C LEU A 204 -8.27 -11.71 -0.20
N LEU A 205 -8.19 -12.96 0.27
CA LEU A 205 -7.27 -13.36 1.33
C LEU A 205 -5.81 -13.15 0.93
N LYS A 206 -5.45 -13.49 -0.30
CA LYS A 206 -4.09 -13.29 -0.78
C LYS A 206 -3.76 -11.81 -0.98
N LEU A 207 -4.73 -11.00 -1.42
CA LEU A 207 -4.60 -9.53 -1.49
C LEU A 207 -4.44 -8.91 -0.10
N SER A 208 -5.18 -9.39 0.91
CA SER A 208 -5.03 -8.88 2.28
C SER A 208 -3.68 -9.24 2.90
N ARG A 209 -3.09 -10.40 2.56
CA ARG A 209 -1.71 -10.72 2.97
C ARG A 209 -0.68 -9.79 2.38
N GLY A 210 -1.02 -9.16 1.25
CA GLY A 210 -0.20 -8.12 0.65
C GLY A 210 -0.44 -6.74 1.15
N ASP A 211 -1.25 -6.60 2.19
CA ASP A 211 -1.67 -5.34 2.76
C ASP A 211 -2.20 -4.41 1.64
N LEU A 212 -2.96 -5.00 0.69
CA LEU A 212 -3.76 -4.28 -0.32
C LEU A 212 -5.25 -4.19 0.09
N LEU A 213 -5.66 -4.99 1.09
CA LEU A 213 -6.97 -5.00 1.71
C LEU A 213 -6.82 -5.30 3.21
N GLU A 214 -7.76 -4.86 4.03
CA GLU A 214 -7.84 -5.25 5.44
C GLU A 214 -8.68 -6.54 5.58
N SER A 215 -8.32 -7.43 6.50
CA SER A 215 -9.05 -8.68 6.77
C SER A 215 -9.32 -8.87 8.26
N HIS A 216 -10.59 -9.07 8.59
CA HIS A 216 -11.09 -9.23 9.96
C HIS A 216 -12.10 -10.37 10.03
N MET A 217 -11.73 -11.50 10.68
CA MET A 217 -12.60 -12.65 10.91
C MET A 217 -13.31 -13.16 9.63
N GLY A 218 -12.59 -13.23 8.51
CA GLY A 218 -13.14 -13.69 7.23
C GLY A 218 -13.97 -12.64 6.47
N ARG A 219 -13.97 -11.39 6.93
CA ARG A 219 -14.53 -10.24 6.20
C ARG A 219 -13.39 -9.37 5.69
N PHE A 220 -13.54 -8.85 4.48
CA PHE A 220 -12.55 -7.98 3.85
C PHE A 220 -13.07 -6.55 3.83
N THR A 221 -12.20 -5.60 4.17
CA THR A 221 -12.49 -4.16 4.14
C THR A 221 -11.42 -3.44 3.33
N ARG A 222 -11.72 -2.23 2.89
CA ARG A 222 -10.75 -1.38 2.19
C ARG A 222 -9.64 -0.94 3.15
N ILE A 223 -8.50 -0.58 2.58
CA ILE A 223 -7.44 0.08 3.34
C ILE A 223 -7.83 1.53 3.57
N LYS A 224 -7.55 2.04 4.77
CA LYS A 224 -7.75 3.44 5.14
C LYS A 224 -6.60 4.33 4.65
N ASP A 225 -6.16 4.16 3.41
CA ASP A 225 -5.17 5.03 2.78
C ASP A 225 -5.98 6.03 1.92
N PRO A 226 -5.96 7.34 2.21
CA PRO A 226 -6.76 8.31 1.49
C PRO A 226 -6.39 8.48 0.00
N ILE A 227 -5.30 7.85 -0.45
CA ILE A 227 -4.90 7.82 -1.86
C ILE A 227 -5.38 6.55 -2.60
N LEU A 228 -5.58 5.43 -1.88
CA LEU A 228 -6.01 4.13 -2.42
C LEU A 228 -7.52 3.90 -2.24
#